data_AF-A0A1V4RWX5-F1
#
_entry.id   AF-A0A1V4RWX5-F1
#
_cell.length_a   1.000
_cell.length_b   1.000
_cell.length_c   1.000
_cell.angle_alpha   90.00
_cell.angle_beta   90.00
_cell.angle_gamma   90.00
#
_symmetry.space_group_name_H-M   'P 1'
#
loop_
_entity.id
_entity.type
_entity.pdbx_description
1 polymer ?
#
loop_
_entity_poly.entity_id
_entity_poly.type
_entity_poly.pdbx_seq_one_letter_code
_entity_poly.pdbx_strand_id
1 'polypeptide(L)' 'LPKYSTAMELLKMRLKLKERLFQKKPSEINSMLTREMDDIVFKAIAHDPENRYATCREFLDAIKVYRDHHIKTLH' A
#
# COMPACT_ATOMS: atom_id res chain seq x y z
N LEU A 1 -14.85 -6.19 -13.35
CA LEU A 1 -15.22 -5.12 -12.39
C LEU A 1 -15.97 -5.75 -11.22
N PRO A 2 -15.88 -5.20 -10.00
CA PRO A 2 -16.55 -5.78 -8.83
C PRO A 2 -18.07 -5.85 -9.06
N LYS A 3 -18.74 -6.89 -8.54
CA LYS A 3 -20.20 -7.11 -8.66
C LYS A 3 -21.07 -6.11 -7.86
N TYR A 4 -20.49 -5.01 -7.39
CA TYR A 4 -21.15 -4.07 -6.47
C TYR A 4 -21.54 -2.81 -7.24
N SER A 5 -22.80 -2.43 -7.15
CA SER A 5 -23.41 -1.36 -7.95
C SER A 5 -23.50 -0.04 -7.21
N THR A 6 -23.25 -0.02 -5.89
CA THR A 6 -23.36 1.20 -5.07
C THR A 6 -22.13 1.47 -4.21
N ALA A 7 -21.89 2.75 -3.91
CA ALA A 7 -20.83 3.18 -2.99
C ALA A 7 -20.99 2.55 -1.59
N MET A 8 -22.22 2.32 -1.13
CA MET A 8 -22.51 1.69 0.15
C MET A 8 -22.10 0.22 0.18
N GLU A 9 -22.31 -0.52 -0.91
CA GLU A 9 -21.85 -1.90 -1.04
C GLU A 9 -20.32 -1.99 -1.04
N LEU A 10 -19.65 -1.07 -1.74
CA LEU A 10 -18.19 -0.97 -1.72
C LEU A 10 -17.66 -0.66 -0.32
N LEU A 11 -18.34 0.21 0.43
CA LEU A 11 -17.98 0.53 1.82
C LEU A 11 -18.14 -0.70 2.73
N LYS A 12 -19.28 -1.41 2.64
CA LYS A 12 -19.51 -2.65 3.39
C LYS A 12 -18.47 -3.73 3.06
N MET A 13 -18.11 -3.88 1.79
CA MET A 13 -17.06 -4.78 1.35
C MET A 13 -15.71 -4.40 1.96
N ARG A 14 -15.31 -3.13 1.88
CA ARG A 14 -14.06 -2.63 2.45
C ARG A 14 -13.98 -2.89 3.96
N LEU A 15 -15.05 -2.62 4.71
CA LEU A 15 -15.13 -2.87 6.14
C LEU A 15 -15.02 -4.37 6.48
N LYS A 16 -15.61 -5.24 5.66
CA LYS A 16 -15.53 -6.70 5.83
C LYS A 16 -14.14 -7.25 5.55
N LEU A 17 -13.47 -6.73 4.52
CA LEU A 17 -12.17 -7.22 4.08
C LEU A 17 -11.01 -6.65 4.92
N LYS A 18 -11.11 -5.40 5.41
CA LYS A 18 -10.04 -4.70 6.14
C LYS A 18 -8.71 -4.81 5.37
N GLU A 19 -7.67 -5.37 5.99
CA GLU A 19 -6.36 -5.62 5.38
C GLU A 19 -6.39 -6.64 4.22
N ARG A 20 -7.44 -7.48 4.14
CA ARG A 20 -7.61 -8.48 3.07
C ARG A 20 -8.23 -7.90 1.79
N LEU A 21 -8.45 -6.58 1.73
CA LEU A 21 -8.97 -5.94 0.53
C LEU A 21 -8.00 -6.12 -0.65
N PHE A 22 -6.72 -6.01 -0.37
CA PHE A 22 -5.66 -6.27 -1.35
C PHE A 22 -5.21 -7.73 -1.21
N GLN A 23 -5.33 -8.48 -2.30
CA GLN A 23 -5.06 -9.92 -2.32
C GLN A 23 -3.61 -10.26 -2.67
N LYS A 24 -2.85 -9.28 -3.18
CA LYS A 24 -1.46 -9.42 -3.58
C LYS A 24 -0.65 -8.24 -3.07
N LYS A 25 0.61 -8.49 -2.75
CA LYS A 25 1.60 -7.48 -2.40
C LYS A 25 2.17 -6.80 -3.66
N PRO A 26 2.66 -5.56 -3.58
CA PRO A 26 3.38 -4.92 -4.67
C PRO A 26 4.46 -5.80 -5.31
N SER A 27 5.31 -6.46 -4.51
CA SER A 27 6.37 -7.36 -4.97
C SER A 27 5.86 -8.62 -5.70
N GLU A 28 4.64 -9.07 -5.37
CA GLU A 28 3.99 -10.21 -6.04
C GLU A 28 3.38 -9.82 -7.40
N ILE A 29 3.17 -8.52 -7.64
CA ILE A 29 2.64 -7.97 -8.89
C ILE A 29 3.79 -7.52 -9.80
N ASN A 30 4.81 -6.89 -9.23
CA ASN A 30 5.98 -6.42 -9.94
C ASN A 30 7.25 -6.94 -9.25
N SER A 31 7.94 -7.87 -9.91
CA SER A 31 9.15 -8.51 -9.40
C SER A 31 10.35 -7.57 -9.25
N MET A 32 10.28 -6.35 -9.80
CA MET A 32 11.30 -5.31 -9.58
C MET A 32 11.12 -4.59 -8.24
N LEU A 33 10.00 -4.81 -7.53
CA LEU A 33 9.76 -4.23 -6.22
C LEU A 33 10.24 -5.17 -5.13
N THR A 34 10.93 -4.62 -4.13
CA THR A 34 11.39 -5.39 -2.98
C THR A 34 10.32 -5.41 -1.87
N ARG A 35 10.52 -6.28 -0.87
CA ARG A 35 9.67 -6.34 0.33
C ARG A 35 9.54 -4.98 1.03
N GLU A 36 10.57 -4.13 0.96
CA GLU A 36 10.52 -2.79 1.55
C GLU A 36 9.37 -1.94 0.95
N MET A 37 9.09 -2.09 -0.35
CA MET A 37 7.95 -1.44 -0.99
C MET A 37 6.62 -1.98 -0.46
N ASP A 38 6.53 -3.28 -0.19
CA ASP A 38 5.32 -3.87 0.40
C ASP A 38 5.03 -3.24 1.77
N ASP A 39 6.06 -3.14 2.61
CA ASP A 39 5.95 -2.56 3.96
C ASP A 39 5.56 -1.08 3.89
N ILE A 40 6.14 -0.32 2.96
CA ILE A 40 5.80 1.10 2.74
C ILE A 40 4.33 1.25 2.32
N VAL A 41 3.88 0.47 1.33
CA VAL A 41 2.50 0.55 0.83
C VAL A 41 1.53 0.12 1.91
N PHE A 42 1.72 -1.05 2.54
CA PHE A 42 0.81 -1.56 3.56
C PHE A 42 0.70 -0.62 4.76
N LYS A 43 1.79 0.01 5.18
CA LYS A 43 1.73 1.06 6.20
C LYS A 43 0.88 2.25 5.72
N ALA A 44 1.05 2.72 4.49
CA ALA A 44 0.28 3.87 3.99
C ALA A 44 -1.24 3.61 3.90
N ILE A 45 -1.63 2.38 3.57
CA ILE A 45 -3.04 2.00 3.37
C ILE A 45 -3.67 1.25 4.54
N ALA A 46 -2.96 1.12 5.66
CA ALA A 46 -3.44 0.38 6.84
C ALA A 46 -4.85 0.85 7.24
N HIS A 47 -5.69 -0.12 7.62
CA HIS A 47 -7.07 0.14 7.99
C HIS A 47 -7.16 1.04 9.23
N ASP A 48 -6.32 0.75 10.23
CA ASP A 48 -6.24 1.54 11.45
C ASP A 48 -5.39 2.80 11.21
N PRO A 49 -5.94 4.01 11.43
CA PRO A 49 -5.20 5.25 11.33
C PRO A 49 -3.89 5.30 12.09
N GLU A 50 -3.83 4.70 13.29
CA GLU A 50 -2.64 4.72 14.15
C GLU A 50 -1.48 3.88 13.58
N ASN A 51 -1.80 2.94 12.69
CA ASN A 51 -0.80 2.11 12.01
C ASN A 51 -0.28 2.77 10.72
N ARG A 52 -0.85 3.92 10.30
CA ARG A 52 -0.39 4.64 9.10
C ARG A 52 0.79 5.57 9.41
N TYR A 53 1.35 6.17 8.36
CA TYR A 53 2.21 7.34 8.53
C TYR A 53 1.42 8.48 9.15
N ALA A 54 2.00 9.16 10.15
CA ALA A 54 1.33 10.26 10.84
C ALA A 54 1.10 11.45 9.90
N THR A 55 1.97 11.61 8.90
CA THR A 55 1.85 12.64 7.88
C THR A 55 2.17 12.13 6.48
N CYS A 56 1.64 12.80 5.45
CA CYS A 56 2.04 12.54 4.07
C CYS A 56 3.55 12.77 3.83
N ARG A 57 4.20 13.62 4.65
CA ARG A 57 5.63 13.89 4.54
C ARG A 57 6.46 12.68 4.96
N GLU A 58 6.11 12.03 6.07
CA GLU A 58 6.77 10.79 6.49
C GLU A 58 6.63 9.68 5.43
N PHE A 59 5.46 9.55 4.82
CA PHE A 59 5.25 8.61 3.72
C PHE A 59 6.15 8.94 2.52
N LEU A 60 6.22 10.21 2.12
CA LEU A 60 7.10 10.66 1.05
C LEU A 60 8.57 10.37 1.35
N ASP A 61 9.00 10.59 2.59
CA ASP A 61 10.38 10.35 2.99
C ASP A 61 10.71 8.85 2.96
N ALA A 62 9.79 7.98 3.37
CA ALA A 62 9.95 6.53 3.21
C ALA A 62 10.11 6.12 1.73
N ILE A 63 9.35 6.70 0.80
CA ILE A 63 9.51 6.45 -0.64
C ILE A 63 10.88 6.93 -1.15
N LYS A 64 11.36 8.10 -0.69
CA LYS A 64 12.69 8.60 -1.09
C LYS A 64 13.80 7.68 -0.61
N VAL A 65 13.70 7.18 0.63
CA VAL A 65 14.65 6.21 1.19
C VAL A 65 14.66 4.94 0.33
N TYR A 66 13.49 4.37 0.04
CA TYR A 66 13.39 3.21 -0.85
C TYR A 66 14.05 3.45 -2.22
N ARG A 67 13.76 4.59 -2.85
CA ARG A 67 14.35 4.97 -4.14
C ARG A 67 15.86 5.03 -4.05
N ASP A 68 16.38 5.59 -2.98
CA ASP A 68 17.82 5.76 -2.79
C ASP A 68 18.52 4.42 -2.53
N HIS A 69 17.84 3.46 -1.90
CA HIS A 69 18.34 2.09 -1.71
C HIS A 69 18.32 1.24 -2.99
N HIS A 70 17.27 1.34 -3.81
CA HIS A 70 16.98 0.35 -4.85
C HIS A 70 16.95 0.87 -6.29
N ILE A 71 16.80 2.18 -6.50
CA ILE A 71 16.62 2.77 -7.83
C ILE A 71 17.84 3.56 -8.28
N LYS A 72 18.56 4.22 -7.35
CA LYS A 72 19.77 5.01 -7.67
C LYS A 72 20.98 4.18 -8.13
N THR A 73 20.92 2.85 -8.03
CA THR A 73 21.99 1.92 -8.46
C THR A 73 21.85 1.44 -9.91
N LEU A 74 20.81 1.84 -10.64
CA LEU A 74 20.65 1.57 -12.07
C LEU A 74 21.28 2.72 -12.87
N HIS A 75 22.59 2.65 -13.09
CA HIS A 75 23.33 3.43 -14.10
C HIS A 75 24.04 2.47 -15.05
#